data_AF-A0A644WQL5-F1
#
_entry.id   AF-A0A644WQL5-F1
#
_cell.length_a   1.000
_cell.length_b   1.000
_cell.length_c   1.000
_cell.angle_alpha   90.00
_cell.angle_beta   90.00
_cell.angle_gamma   90.00
#
_symmetry.space_group_name_H-M   'P 1'
#
loop_
_entity.id
_entity.type
_entity.pdbx_description
1 polymer ?
#
loop_
_entity_poly.entity_id
_entity_poly.type
_entity_poly.pdbx_seq_one_letter_code
_entity_poly.pdbx_strand_id
1 'polypeptide(L)'
;MFLEKAIFINRAPFDHIELDFKDKGINVLSAINGKGKTTILSHIVDAWHEMAKNHYFDSFKGKENKFYRVSSSIYNIDSNRYSLVYLRFNNNSVYNDYIEIRGNINESEYNNIIKLEDKIQYPLFSKSLQEDGFIKLLSKIFNRASVIQHFNNNVLTYFPAYRHEKPGYLTKDYEVKLDYSLNLRLISELLNPIEVVTGLPQIANWMMDVILDTFVYSGNAENIVLRSKINQIFTLLMSSKTDGEIRIGIGDRGYGATRIQIVDNKSNMSIYPSIFNLSSGESSILALFMEILRQGDNINKLSATDVNGIVLIDEVDKHLHIKLQKEVLPKLFNLFPNIQFIVSSHSPFMNIGLAEEAQGRTQIIDLDNQGIVCEPKNNEMYKEVYNMMIDENNRFAEKYRELKGKINEGTKPYIITEGKTDIKHILKAKEILEIADMDFDYHEINEDWGDSKLKALLTNLSKVNQNRKIIGIFDRDVEEYLKFVEDNTNQYKNLGNNVFAFAIPLVNEDLYGDKISIEHYYKKEHLLKKDSNNRRLFLGEEFYKSGKSKDGKFNTKVDGIQHKVEINGIIDKKVYEALDLEEEKSIALTKNDYAELVFKNKEFISDFDFSNFNSIFDKIKKII
;
A
#
# COMPACT_ATOMS: atom_id res chain seq x y z
N MET A 1 -15.10 0.22 -30.33
CA MET A 1 -15.66 -1.07 -29.86
C MET A 1 -15.54 -1.12 -28.34
N PHE A 2 -16.63 -1.43 -27.64
CA PHE A 2 -16.65 -1.65 -26.19
C PHE A 2 -17.49 -2.90 -25.87
N LEU A 3 -17.23 -3.55 -24.74
CA LEU A 3 -18.08 -4.63 -24.23
C LEU A 3 -19.30 -3.97 -23.59
N GLU A 4 -20.50 -4.32 -24.04
CA GLU A 4 -21.75 -3.74 -23.54
C GLU A 4 -22.38 -4.67 -22.50
N LYS A 5 -22.46 -5.97 -22.80
CA LYS A 5 -23.15 -6.95 -21.96
C LYS A 5 -22.43 -8.29 -21.89
N ALA A 6 -22.45 -8.92 -20.72
CA ALA A 6 -22.03 -10.29 -20.52
C ALA A 6 -23.09 -11.09 -19.74
N ILE A 7 -23.40 -12.30 -20.20
CA ILE A 7 -24.38 -13.20 -19.58
C ILE A 7 -23.72 -14.54 -19.36
N PHE A 8 -23.80 -15.08 -18.15
CA PHE A 8 -23.30 -16.41 -17.81
C PHE A 8 -24.41 -17.24 -17.17
N ILE A 9 -24.63 -18.44 -17.70
CA ILE A 9 -25.60 -19.43 -17.23
C ILE A 9 -24.86 -20.72 -16.93
N ASN A 10 -25.09 -21.28 -15.74
CA ASN A 10 -24.52 -22.53 -15.27
C ASN A 10 -23.00 -22.61 -15.54
N ARG A 11 -22.27 -21.58 -15.12
CA ARG A 11 -20.83 -21.45 -15.34
C ARG A 11 -20.17 -21.00 -14.06
N ALA A 12 -19.45 -21.92 -13.40
CA ALA A 12 -18.91 -21.71 -12.07
C ALA A 12 -18.08 -20.41 -11.96
N PRO A 13 -18.33 -19.58 -10.93
CA PRO A 13 -19.24 -19.80 -9.80
C PRO A 13 -20.68 -19.29 -10.00
N PHE A 14 -21.08 -18.93 -11.22
CA PHE A 14 -22.37 -18.32 -11.54
C PHE A 14 -23.42 -19.36 -11.97
N ASP A 15 -24.52 -19.48 -11.25
CA ASP A 15 -25.70 -20.20 -11.76
C ASP A 15 -26.40 -19.38 -12.83
N HIS A 16 -26.57 -18.08 -12.57
CA HIS A 16 -26.99 -17.04 -13.50
C HIS A 16 -26.37 -15.71 -13.08
N ILE A 17 -25.75 -14.98 -14.01
CA ILE A 17 -25.36 -13.58 -13.80
C ILE A 17 -25.42 -12.82 -15.13
N GLU A 18 -25.92 -11.59 -15.07
CA GLU A 18 -25.94 -10.64 -16.20
C GLU A 18 -25.23 -9.36 -15.78
N LEU A 19 -24.32 -8.89 -16.60
CA LEU A 19 -23.48 -7.74 -16.33
C LEU A 19 -23.57 -6.76 -17.49
N ASP A 20 -23.88 -5.50 -17.17
CA ASP A 20 -23.84 -4.39 -18.11
C ASP A 20 -22.61 -3.52 -17.83
N PHE A 21 -21.90 -3.15 -18.88
CA PHE A 21 -20.64 -2.42 -18.79
C PHE A 21 -20.79 -1.00 -19.32
N LYS A 22 -20.21 -0.04 -18.60
CA LYS A 22 -20.20 1.36 -18.99
C LYS A 22 -19.23 1.58 -20.14
N ASP A 23 -19.70 2.19 -21.23
CA ASP A 23 -18.86 2.59 -22.35
C ASP A 23 -17.81 3.60 -21.89
N LYS A 24 -16.57 3.41 -22.33
CA LYS A 24 -15.38 4.18 -21.92
C LYS A 24 -15.22 4.31 -20.40
N GLY A 25 -15.93 3.49 -19.61
CA GLY A 25 -15.97 3.58 -18.17
C GLY A 25 -14.85 2.80 -17.48
N ILE A 26 -14.72 3.01 -16.17
CA ILE A 26 -13.90 2.19 -15.28
C ILE A 26 -14.85 1.21 -14.58
N ASN A 27 -14.89 -0.03 -15.08
CA ASN A 27 -15.78 -1.09 -14.60
C ASN A 27 -15.01 -1.97 -13.61
N VAL A 28 -15.25 -1.79 -12.33
CA VAL A 28 -14.53 -2.52 -11.27
C VAL A 28 -15.34 -3.75 -10.86
N LEU A 29 -14.86 -4.93 -11.20
CA LEU A 29 -15.36 -6.20 -10.66
C LEU A 29 -14.88 -6.33 -9.21
N SER A 30 -15.80 -6.24 -8.27
CA SER A 30 -15.53 -6.38 -6.84
C SER A 30 -16.26 -7.60 -6.29
N ALA A 31 -15.54 -8.44 -5.56
CA ALA A 31 -16.09 -9.55 -4.77
C ALA A 31 -14.96 -10.24 -4.01
N ILE A 32 -15.26 -11.06 -3.00
CA ILE A 32 -14.27 -11.90 -2.33
C ILE A 32 -13.59 -12.90 -3.30
N ASN A 33 -12.48 -13.51 -2.86
CA ASN A 33 -11.73 -14.46 -3.67
C ASN A 33 -12.60 -15.66 -4.08
N GLY A 34 -12.44 -16.11 -5.32
CA GLY A 34 -13.19 -17.26 -5.85
C GLY A 34 -14.58 -16.95 -6.42
N LYS A 35 -15.02 -15.69 -6.43
CA LYS A 35 -16.35 -15.27 -6.95
C LYS A 35 -16.38 -14.91 -8.44
N GLY A 36 -15.43 -15.44 -9.21
CA GLY A 36 -15.52 -15.43 -10.68
C GLY A 36 -15.04 -14.16 -11.38
N LYS A 37 -14.30 -13.27 -10.70
CA LYS A 37 -13.66 -12.09 -11.33
C LYS A 37 -12.78 -12.48 -12.51
N THR A 38 -11.78 -13.33 -12.28
CA THR A 38 -10.92 -13.89 -13.33
C THR A 38 -11.71 -14.71 -14.36
N THR A 39 -12.78 -15.39 -13.95
CA THR A 39 -13.66 -16.14 -14.86
C THR A 39 -14.24 -15.21 -15.93
N ILE A 40 -14.82 -14.08 -15.53
CA ILE A 40 -15.40 -13.08 -16.45
C ILE A 40 -14.32 -12.56 -17.41
N LEU A 41 -13.19 -12.09 -16.87
CA LEU A 41 -12.09 -11.54 -17.68
C LEU A 41 -11.59 -12.58 -18.70
N SER A 42 -11.39 -13.84 -18.28
CA SER A 42 -10.88 -14.90 -19.15
C SER A 42 -11.81 -15.24 -20.32
N HIS A 43 -13.14 -15.10 -20.16
CA HIS A 43 -14.09 -15.33 -21.25
C HIS A 43 -14.08 -14.18 -22.27
N ILE A 44 -13.85 -12.95 -21.82
CA ILE A 44 -13.66 -11.80 -22.73
C ILE A 44 -12.38 -12.01 -23.57
N VAL A 45 -11.29 -12.46 -22.94
CA VAL A 45 -10.03 -12.79 -23.61
C VAL A 45 -10.20 -13.94 -24.59
N ASP A 46 -10.92 -15.00 -24.20
CA ASP A 46 -11.21 -16.12 -25.10
C ASP A 46 -11.95 -15.66 -26.36
N ALA A 47 -12.92 -14.74 -26.23
CA ALA A 47 -13.60 -14.16 -27.37
C ALA A 47 -12.63 -13.41 -28.30
N TRP A 48 -11.68 -12.65 -27.77
CA TRP A 48 -10.65 -11.97 -28.59
C TRP A 48 -9.72 -12.96 -29.29
N HIS A 49 -9.32 -14.04 -28.62
CA HIS A 49 -8.54 -15.10 -29.26
C HIS A 49 -9.31 -15.75 -30.40
N GLU A 50 -10.59 -16.08 -30.20
CA GLU A 50 -11.43 -16.65 -31.27
C GLU A 50 -11.64 -15.65 -32.43
N MET A 51 -11.72 -14.35 -32.15
CA MET A 51 -11.79 -13.31 -33.19
C MET A 51 -10.50 -13.25 -34.02
N ALA A 52 -9.34 -13.28 -33.36
CA ALA A 52 -8.05 -13.08 -34.02
C ALA A 52 -7.51 -14.33 -34.74
N LYS A 53 -7.73 -15.53 -34.17
CA LYS A 53 -7.10 -16.80 -34.59
C LYS A 53 -7.23 -17.10 -36.08
N ASN A 54 -8.40 -16.83 -36.66
CA ASN A 54 -8.69 -17.14 -38.07
C ASN A 54 -8.12 -16.11 -39.07
N HIS A 55 -7.60 -14.98 -38.59
CA HIS A 55 -7.19 -13.86 -39.43
C HIS A 55 -5.71 -13.49 -39.26
N TYR A 56 -5.11 -13.82 -38.12
CA TYR A 56 -3.71 -13.54 -37.78
C TYR A 56 -2.88 -14.83 -37.66
N PHE A 57 -2.81 -15.62 -38.71
CA PHE A 57 -2.25 -16.97 -38.67
C PHE A 57 -0.80 -17.05 -38.13
N ASP A 58 0.06 -16.06 -38.40
CA ASP A 58 1.44 -16.07 -37.91
C ASP A 58 1.51 -15.89 -36.39
N SER A 59 0.65 -15.04 -35.81
CA SER A 59 0.55 -14.89 -34.35
C SER A 59 0.02 -16.12 -33.64
N PHE A 60 -0.66 -17.02 -34.37
CA PHE A 60 -1.23 -18.25 -33.83
C PHE A 60 -0.53 -19.52 -34.36
N LYS A 61 0.65 -19.37 -34.99
CA LYS A 61 1.42 -20.49 -35.53
C LYS A 61 1.75 -21.52 -34.43
N GLY A 62 1.46 -22.80 -34.68
CA GLY A 62 1.57 -23.89 -33.70
C GLY A 62 0.44 -23.94 -32.64
N LYS A 63 -0.53 -23.03 -32.73
CA LYS A 63 -1.73 -22.93 -31.88
C LYS A 63 -3.01 -22.72 -32.70
N GLU A 64 -2.98 -22.99 -34.00
CA GLU A 64 -4.04 -22.69 -34.96
C GLU A 64 -5.37 -23.35 -34.59
N ASN A 65 -5.31 -24.57 -34.07
CA ASN A 65 -6.47 -25.36 -33.65
C ASN A 65 -6.60 -25.45 -32.12
N LYS A 66 -5.89 -24.61 -31.37
CA LYS A 66 -5.93 -24.62 -29.91
C LYS A 66 -6.88 -23.54 -29.41
N PHE A 67 -7.70 -23.90 -28.44
CA PHE A 67 -8.52 -22.93 -27.71
C PHE A 67 -7.69 -22.23 -26.64
N TYR A 68 -7.96 -20.94 -26.42
CA TYR A 68 -7.38 -20.22 -25.29
C TYR A 68 -7.93 -20.77 -23.96
N ARG A 69 -9.27 -20.85 -23.87
CA ARG A 69 -9.95 -21.42 -22.72
C ARG A 69 -10.52 -22.80 -23.05
N VAL A 70 -10.24 -23.78 -22.19
CA VAL A 70 -10.85 -25.11 -22.25
C VAL A 70 -12.34 -24.99 -21.97
N SER A 71 -13.19 -25.47 -22.89
CA SER A 71 -14.59 -25.73 -22.58
C SER A 71 -14.69 -27.14 -22.00
N SER A 72 -15.05 -27.25 -20.73
CA SER A 72 -15.23 -28.53 -20.02
C SER A 72 -16.41 -28.44 -19.05
N SER A 73 -17.15 -29.52 -18.89
CA SER A 73 -18.28 -29.60 -17.94
C SER A 73 -17.84 -29.47 -16.49
N ILE A 74 -16.54 -29.65 -16.19
CA ILE A 74 -15.96 -29.40 -14.86
C ILE A 74 -16.09 -27.95 -14.41
N TYR A 75 -16.29 -27.03 -15.37
CA TYR A 75 -16.48 -25.61 -15.09
C TYR A 75 -17.98 -25.23 -15.00
N ASN A 76 -18.89 -26.18 -15.15
CA ASN A 76 -20.32 -25.96 -14.92
C ASN A 76 -20.62 -26.19 -13.43
N ILE A 77 -21.65 -25.51 -12.90
CA ILE A 77 -22.12 -25.77 -11.53
C ILE A 77 -22.84 -27.11 -11.49
N ASP A 78 -23.73 -27.33 -12.46
CA ASP A 78 -24.39 -28.60 -12.72
C ASP A 78 -23.92 -29.12 -14.08
N SER A 79 -23.16 -30.22 -14.07
CA SER A 79 -22.64 -30.86 -15.27
C SER A 79 -23.73 -31.48 -16.15
N ASN A 80 -24.95 -31.69 -15.63
CA ASN A 80 -26.08 -32.25 -16.37
C ASN A 80 -26.92 -31.18 -17.09
N ARG A 81 -26.73 -29.90 -16.75
CA ARG A 81 -27.40 -28.77 -17.39
C ARG A 81 -26.53 -28.19 -18.50
N TYR A 82 -27.17 -27.57 -19.49
CA TYR A 82 -26.43 -26.75 -20.46
C TYR A 82 -25.72 -25.59 -19.74
N SER A 83 -24.62 -25.12 -20.33
CA SER A 83 -23.92 -23.91 -19.91
C SER A 83 -23.87 -22.95 -21.08
N LEU A 84 -24.07 -21.67 -20.80
CA LEU A 84 -24.09 -20.62 -21.82
C LEU A 84 -23.30 -19.42 -21.32
N VAL A 85 -22.39 -18.93 -22.15
CA VAL A 85 -21.73 -17.63 -21.99
C VAL A 85 -22.02 -16.81 -23.24
N TYR A 86 -22.47 -15.58 -23.05
CA TYR A 86 -22.79 -14.66 -24.13
C TYR A 86 -22.14 -13.32 -23.85
N LEU A 87 -21.40 -12.79 -24.83
CA LEU A 87 -20.77 -11.48 -24.75
C LEU A 87 -21.24 -10.64 -25.94
N ARG A 88 -21.67 -9.41 -25.67
CA ARG A 88 -22.04 -8.42 -26.69
C ARG A 88 -21.06 -7.26 -26.68
N PHE A 89 -20.48 -7.02 -27.85
CA PHE A 89 -19.66 -5.85 -28.12
C PHE A 89 -20.44 -4.87 -28.98
N ASN A 90 -20.38 -3.59 -28.65
CA ASN A 90 -21.02 -2.53 -29.41
C ASN A 90 -19.96 -1.64 -30.07
N ASN A 91 -20.17 -1.32 -31.35
CA ASN A 91 -19.35 -0.40 -32.10
C ASN A 91 -20.23 0.53 -32.93
N ASN A 92 -20.50 1.74 -32.43
CA ASN A 92 -21.35 2.74 -33.08
C ASN A 92 -22.71 2.16 -33.51
N SER A 93 -23.41 1.51 -32.56
CA SER A 93 -24.72 0.86 -32.78
C SER A 93 -24.67 -0.40 -33.66
N VAL A 94 -23.48 -0.91 -34.00
CA VAL A 94 -23.30 -2.23 -34.60
C VAL A 94 -22.94 -3.23 -33.49
N TYR A 95 -23.82 -4.21 -33.27
CA TYR A 95 -23.63 -5.24 -32.27
C TYR A 95 -22.86 -6.43 -32.83
N ASN A 96 -21.87 -6.88 -32.07
CA ASN A 96 -21.05 -8.03 -32.40
C ASN A 96 -21.03 -8.98 -31.21
N ASP A 97 -21.53 -10.18 -31.43
CA ASP A 97 -21.76 -11.13 -30.35
C ASP A 97 -20.77 -12.30 -30.40
N TYR A 98 -20.44 -12.82 -29.23
CA TYR A 98 -19.72 -14.07 -29.01
C TYR A 98 -20.57 -14.97 -28.11
N ILE A 99 -20.66 -16.26 -28.46
CA ILE A 99 -21.32 -17.27 -27.64
C ILE A 99 -20.40 -18.47 -27.40
N GLU A 100 -20.40 -18.97 -26.17
CA GLU A 100 -19.94 -20.32 -25.82
C GLU A 100 -21.13 -21.07 -25.24
N ILE A 101 -21.52 -22.18 -25.86
CA ILE A 101 -22.60 -23.05 -25.36
C ILE A 101 -22.07 -24.47 -25.22
N ARG A 102 -22.44 -25.14 -24.13
CA ARG A 102 -22.18 -26.57 -23.92
C ARG A 102 -23.45 -27.26 -23.49
N GLY A 103 -23.69 -28.46 -24.02
CA GLY A 103 -24.89 -29.24 -23.76
C GLY A 103 -26.08 -28.80 -24.61
N ASN A 104 -27.19 -29.51 -24.43
CA ASN A 104 -28.36 -29.34 -25.27
C ASN A 104 -29.24 -28.20 -24.74
N ILE A 105 -29.35 -27.11 -25.51
CA ILE A 105 -30.30 -26.02 -25.30
C ILE A 105 -31.21 -25.94 -26.52
N ASN A 106 -32.51 -25.71 -26.30
CA ASN A 106 -33.47 -25.51 -27.39
C ASN A 106 -33.66 -24.01 -27.73
N GLU A 107 -34.30 -23.74 -28.87
CA GLU A 107 -34.49 -22.37 -29.36
C GLU A 107 -35.31 -21.49 -28.40
N SER A 108 -36.35 -22.05 -27.77
CA SER A 108 -37.18 -21.31 -26.81
C SER A 108 -36.39 -20.92 -25.57
N GLU A 109 -35.57 -21.83 -25.04
CA GLU A 109 -34.69 -21.57 -23.90
C GLU A 109 -33.66 -20.49 -24.23
N TYR A 110 -32.99 -20.62 -25.40
CA TYR A 110 -32.02 -19.64 -25.86
C TYR A 110 -32.63 -18.24 -25.99
N ASN A 111 -33.81 -18.12 -26.60
CA ASN A 111 -34.50 -16.85 -26.78
C ASN A 111 -35.03 -16.26 -25.46
N ASN A 112 -35.38 -17.10 -24.50
CA ASN A 112 -35.79 -16.66 -23.16
C ASN A 112 -34.62 -16.09 -22.35
N ILE A 113 -33.42 -16.67 -22.49
CA ILE A 113 -32.20 -16.20 -21.83
C ILE A 113 -31.69 -14.93 -22.52
N ILE A 114 -31.53 -14.97 -23.84
CA ILE A 114 -30.98 -13.87 -24.62
C ILE A 114 -32.12 -13.05 -25.23
N LYS A 115 -32.63 -12.09 -24.46
CA LYS A 115 -33.71 -11.16 -24.88
C LYS A 115 -33.23 -9.96 -25.70
N LEU A 116 -32.01 -10.05 -26.24
CA LEU A 116 -31.39 -8.98 -27.01
C LEU A 116 -31.82 -9.01 -28.49
N GLU A 117 -32.05 -7.84 -29.06
CA GLU A 117 -32.24 -7.65 -30.50
C GLU A 117 -30.93 -7.90 -31.26
N ASP A 118 -31.02 -8.29 -32.53
CA ASP A 118 -29.87 -8.57 -33.42
C ASP A 118 -28.85 -9.61 -32.89
N LYS A 119 -29.27 -10.45 -31.94
CA LYS A 119 -28.45 -11.56 -31.42
C LYS A 119 -28.14 -12.61 -32.48
N ILE A 120 -27.14 -13.44 -32.23
CA ILE A 120 -26.87 -14.65 -33.03
C ILE A 120 -28.12 -15.55 -33.02
N GLN A 121 -28.67 -15.82 -34.19
CA GLN A 121 -29.89 -16.62 -34.32
C GLN A 121 -29.61 -18.10 -34.08
N TYR A 122 -30.46 -18.77 -33.28
CA TYR A 122 -30.30 -20.18 -32.90
C TYR A 122 -30.06 -21.15 -34.08
N PRO A 123 -30.77 -21.03 -35.22
CA PRO A 123 -30.57 -21.92 -36.37
C PRO A 123 -29.15 -21.88 -36.98
N LEU A 124 -28.35 -20.84 -36.69
CA LEU A 124 -26.99 -20.71 -37.22
C LEU A 124 -25.99 -21.67 -36.58
N PHE A 125 -26.28 -22.17 -35.36
CA PHE A 125 -25.33 -22.97 -34.59
C PHE A 125 -25.92 -24.27 -34.03
N SER A 126 -27.25 -24.44 -34.07
CA SER A 126 -27.94 -25.59 -33.48
C SER A 126 -27.45 -26.94 -33.99
N LYS A 127 -27.18 -27.08 -35.29
CA LYS A 127 -26.67 -28.31 -35.89
C LYS A 127 -25.30 -28.70 -35.32
N SER A 128 -24.34 -27.77 -35.35
CA SER A 128 -23.00 -28.02 -34.81
C SER A 128 -23.02 -28.28 -33.30
N LEU A 129 -23.88 -27.58 -32.56
CA LEU A 129 -24.05 -27.84 -31.12
C LEU A 129 -24.57 -29.26 -30.85
N GLN A 130 -25.50 -29.77 -31.66
CA GLN A 130 -26.01 -31.14 -31.54
C GLN A 130 -24.96 -32.19 -31.91
N GLU A 131 -24.11 -31.92 -32.89
CA GLU A 131 -23.06 -32.83 -33.36
C GLU A 131 -21.88 -32.89 -32.36
N ASP A 132 -21.41 -31.74 -31.88
CA ASP A 132 -20.18 -31.65 -31.09
C ASP A 132 -20.43 -31.56 -29.57
N GLY A 133 -21.67 -31.27 -29.15
CA GLY A 133 -22.05 -31.08 -27.74
C GLY A 133 -21.50 -29.79 -27.10
N PHE A 134 -20.78 -28.97 -27.87
CA PHE A 134 -20.34 -27.63 -27.50
C PHE A 134 -20.17 -26.77 -28.76
N ILE A 135 -20.19 -25.45 -28.59
CA ILE A 135 -19.86 -24.50 -29.65
C ILE A 135 -19.25 -23.23 -29.08
N LYS A 136 -18.29 -22.66 -29.81
CA LYS A 136 -17.86 -21.26 -29.68
C LYS A 136 -18.12 -20.58 -31.02
N LEU A 137 -18.90 -19.51 -31.03
CA LEU A 137 -19.29 -18.84 -32.25
C LEU A 137 -19.24 -17.33 -32.10
N LEU A 138 -18.74 -16.68 -33.16
CA LEU A 138 -18.76 -15.24 -33.33
C LEU A 138 -19.84 -14.85 -34.34
N SER A 139 -20.44 -13.69 -34.14
CA SER A 139 -21.39 -13.11 -35.09
C SER A 139 -20.76 -12.94 -36.48
N LYS A 140 -21.57 -13.08 -37.55
CA LYS A 140 -21.08 -12.98 -38.94
C LYS A 140 -20.46 -11.64 -39.30
N ILE A 141 -20.72 -10.59 -38.51
CA ILE A 141 -20.17 -9.25 -38.70
C ILE A 141 -18.65 -9.25 -38.49
N PHE A 142 -18.11 -10.18 -37.68
CA PHE A 142 -16.66 -10.43 -37.54
C PHE A 142 -16.03 -11.10 -38.77
N ASN A 143 -16.18 -10.49 -39.94
CA ASN A 143 -15.41 -10.86 -41.12
C ASN A 143 -13.96 -10.36 -41.02
N ARG A 144 -13.07 -10.85 -41.87
CA ARG A 144 -11.64 -10.49 -41.87
C ARG A 144 -11.39 -8.97 -41.83
N ALA A 145 -12.11 -8.19 -42.63
CA ALA A 145 -11.91 -6.74 -42.70
C ALA A 145 -12.30 -6.05 -41.38
N SER A 146 -13.43 -6.44 -40.78
CA SER A 146 -13.87 -5.90 -39.49
C SER A 146 -12.89 -6.25 -38.36
N VAL A 147 -12.42 -7.50 -38.28
CA VAL A 147 -11.49 -7.94 -37.23
C VAL A 147 -10.18 -7.18 -37.34
N ILE A 148 -9.63 -7.04 -38.56
CA ILE A 148 -8.43 -6.24 -38.78
C ILE A 148 -8.66 -4.79 -38.36
N GLN A 149 -9.80 -4.20 -38.70
CA GLN A 149 -10.15 -2.85 -38.29
C GLN A 149 -10.24 -2.72 -36.76
N HIS A 150 -10.78 -3.71 -36.05
CA HIS A 150 -10.90 -3.69 -34.61
C HIS A 150 -9.52 -3.70 -33.93
N PHE A 151 -8.65 -4.65 -34.26
CA PHE A 151 -7.32 -4.76 -33.65
C PHE A 151 -6.34 -3.65 -34.08
N ASN A 152 -6.51 -3.07 -35.27
CA ASN A 152 -5.66 -1.97 -35.75
C ASN A 152 -6.12 -0.58 -35.29
N ASN A 153 -7.31 -0.44 -34.70
CA ASN A 153 -7.80 0.87 -34.22
C ASN A 153 -8.10 0.89 -32.72
N ASN A 154 -8.06 -0.26 -32.05
CA ASN A 154 -8.36 -0.38 -30.62
C ASN A 154 -7.26 -1.15 -29.91
N VAL A 155 -6.94 -0.74 -28.70
CA VAL A 155 -6.14 -1.51 -27.75
C VAL A 155 -7.06 -2.54 -27.08
N LEU A 156 -6.87 -3.81 -27.41
CA LEU A 156 -7.58 -4.95 -26.83
C LEU A 156 -6.56 -5.81 -26.10
N THR A 157 -6.37 -5.56 -24.81
CA THR A 157 -5.27 -6.18 -24.05
C THR A 157 -5.72 -6.60 -22.65
N TYR A 158 -5.09 -7.66 -22.17
CA TYR A 158 -5.33 -8.28 -20.88
C TYR A 158 -4.04 -8.38 -20.07
N PHE A 159 -4.12 -7.87 -18.84
CA PHE A 159 -3.10 -7.99 -17.82
C PHE A 159 -3.55 -9.02 -16.77
N PRO A 160 -3.05 -10.26 -16.81
CA PRO A 160 -3.49 -11.34 -15.91
C PRO A 160 -2.96 -11.18 -14.48
N ALA A 161 -3.60 -11.85 -13.53
CA ALA A 161 -3.19 -11.85 -12.12
C ALA A 161 -1.82 -12.50 -11.86
N TYR A 162 -1.33 -13.32 -12.79
CA TYR A 162 0.02 -13.93 -12.77
C TYR A 162 1.07 -13.09 -13.52
N ARG A 163 0.72 -11.84 -13.90
CA ARG A 163 1.71 -10.86 -14.38
C ARG A 163 2.76 -10.64 -13.30
N HIS A 164 4.01 -10.51 -13.72
CA HIS A 164 5.12 -10.18 -12.84
C HIS A 164 6.15 -9.34 -13.58
N GLU A 165 6.75 -8.39 -12.87
CA GLU A 165 7.95 -7.71 -13.34
C GLU A 165 9.15 -8.24 -12.59
N LYS A 166 10.18 -8.64 -13.34
CA LYS A 166 11.41 -9.14 -12.74
C LYS A 166 12.19 -7.99 -12.10
N PRO A 167 12.67 -8.14 -10.85
CA PRO A 167 13.50 -7.13 -10.22
C PRO A 167 14.82 -6.89 -10.98
N GLY A 168 15.24 -5.63 -11.07
CA GLY A 168 16.46 -5.23 -11.77
C GLY A 168 17.78 -5.68 -11.16
N TYR A 169 17.78 -6.20 -9.93
CA TYR A 169 18.99 -6.66 -9.23
C TYR A 169 19.33 -8.13 -9.48
N LEU A 170 18.52 -8.84 -10.28
CA LEU A 170 18.79 -10.23 -10.63
C LEU A 170 20.02 -10.34 -11.55
N THR A 171 20.79 -11.42 -11.38
CA THR A 171 22.02 -11.65 -12.15
C THR A 171 21.73 -12.07 -13.61
N LYS A 172 22.77 -12.04 -14.45
CA LYS A 172 22.73 -12.37 -15.89
C LYS A 172 22.00 -13.67 -16.26
N ASP A 173 22.07 -14.69 -15.42
CA ASP A 173 21.38 -15.97 -15.65
C ASP A 173 19.85 -15.85 -15.56
N TYR A 174 19.36 -14.73 -15.02
CA TYR A 174 17.95 -14.39 -14.83
C TYR A 174 17.52 -13.14 -15.62
N GLU A 175 18.46 -12.48 -16.31
CA GLU A 175 18.23 -11.28 -17.12
C GLU A 175 17.27 -11.58 -18.28
N VAL A 176 16.34 -10.65 -18.53
CA VAL A 176 15.61 -10.61 -19.79
C VAL A 176 16.52 -9.95 -20.81
N LYS A 177 16.86 -10.64 -21.90
CA LYS A 177 17.64 -10.05 -22.98
C LYS A 177 16.85 -8.91 -23.62
N LEU A 178 17.41 -7.70 -23.56
CA LEU A 178 16.95 -6.55 -24.33
C LEU A 178 17.50 -6.68 -25.75
N ASP A 179 16.76 -7.37 -26.61
CA ASP A 179 17.10 -7.46 -28.03
C ASP A 179 16.39 -6.34 -28.80
N TYR A 180 17.13 -5.65 -29.68
CA TYR A 180 16.51 -4.74 -30.65
C TYR A 180 15.71 -5.57 -31.66
N SER A 181 14.43 -5.22 -31.85
CA SER A 181 13.61 -5.91 -32.83
C SER A 181 14.01 -5.49 -34.24
N LEU A 182 14.78 -6.33 -34.92
CA LEU A 182 15.09 -6.19 -36.36
C LEU A 182 14.12 -6.98 -37.25
N ASN A 183 13.07 -7.54 -36.67
CA ASN A 183 12.14 -8.41 -37.40
C ASN A 183 11.22 -7.60 -38.31
N LEU A 184 11.13 -8.02 -39.57
CA LEU A 184 10.10 -7.53 -40.48
C LEU A 184 8.74 -8.01 -40.00
N ARG A 185 7.82 -7.09 -39.79
CA ARG A 185 6.48 -7.39 -39.32
C ARG A 185 5.60 -7.87 -40.47
N LEU A 186 4.90 -8.99 -40.28
CA LEU A 186 3.98 -9.52 -41.28
C LEU A 186 2.58 -8.96 -41.05
N ILE A 187 1.83 -8.71 -42.13
CA ILE A 187 0.42 -8.23 -42.06
C ILE A 187 -0.48 -9.23 -41.31
N SER A 188 -0.08 -10.50 -41.32
CA SER A 188 -0.72 -11.63 -40.63
C SER A 188 -0.35 -11.77 -39.16
N GLU A 189 0.46 -10.86 -38.62
CA GLU A 189 0.76 -10.77 -37.19
C GLU A 189 -0.07 -9.68 -36.52
N LEU A 190 -0.51 -9.95 -35.29
CA LEU A 190 -1.15 -8.97 -34.43
C LEU A 190 -0.19 -7.80 -34.15
N LEU A 191 -0.72 -6.58 -34.28
CA LEU A 191 0.04 -5.37 -33.95
C LEU A 191 0.31 -5.25 -32.44
N ASN A 192 -0.58 -5.78 -31.62
CA ASN A 192 -0.50 -5.74 -30.18
C ASN A 192 -0.79 -7.13 -29.60
N PRO A 193 -0.08 -7.57 -28.55
CA PRO A 193 -0.42 -8.81 -27.86
C PRO A 193 -1.79 -8.69 -27.19
N ILE A 194 -2.55 -9.79 -27.19
CA ILE A 194 -3.82 -9.87 -26.45
C ILE A 194 -3.56 -9.98 -24.95
N GLU A 195 -2.50 -10.69 -24.54
CA GLU A 195 -2.15 -10.93 -23.13
C GLU A 195 -0.72 -10.46 -22.83
N VAL A 196 -0.55 -9.71 -21.73
CA VAL A 196 0.74 -9.13 -21.32
C VAL A 196 1.13 -9.61 -19.91
N VAL A 197 2.08 -10.55 -19.84
CA VAL A 197 2.55 -11.18 -18.59
C VAL A 197 3.78 -10.49 -17.99
N THR A 198 4.58 -9.82 -18.81
CA THR A 198 5.70 -8.95 -18.41
C THR A 198 5.87 -7.89 -19.49
N GLY A 199 6.20 -6.66 -19.13
CA GLY A 199 6.33 -5.58 -20.10
C GLY A 199 7.56 -4.70 -19.92
N LEU A 200 8.18 -4.64 -18.74
CA LEU A 200 9.17 -3.62 -18.45
C LEU A 200 10.39 -3.62 -19.40
N PRO A 201 10.96 -4.78 -19.80
CA PRO A 201 12.07 -4.80 -20.76
C PRO A 201 11.67 -4.30 -22.16
N GLN A 202 10.52 -4.72 -22.69
CA GLN A 202 10.04 -4.27 -24.00
C GLN A 202 9.71 -2.78 -23.99
N ILE A 203 9.14 -2.30 -22.90
CA ILE A 203 8.85 -0.89 -22.67
C ILE A 203 10.15 -0.08 -22.60
N ALA A 204 11.19 -0.59 -21.94
CA ALA A 204 12.49 0.07 -21.90
C ALA A 204 13.07 0.29 -23.32
N ASN A 205 13.03 -0.75 -24.17
CA ASN A 205 13.48 -0.63 -25.56
C ASN A 205 12.67 0.42 -26.33
N TRP A 206 11.34 0.33 -26.26
CA TRP A 206 10.46 1.29 -26.91
C TRP A 206 10.69 2.73 -26.43
N MET A 207 10.84 2.96 -25.12
CA MET A 207 11.15 4.28 -24.58
C MET A 207 12.48 4.83 -25.10
N MET A 208 13.48 3.96 -25.31
CA MET A 208 14.75 4.36 -25.92
C MET A 208 14.55 4.75 -27.39
N ASP A 209 13.72 4.03 -28.14
CA ASP A 209 13.39 4.41 -29.53
C ASP A 209 12.73 5.78 -29.57
N VAL A 210 11.72 6.04 -28.73
CA VAL A 210 11.05 7.35 -28.62
C VAL A 210 12.04 8.47 -28.27
N ILE A 211 12.98 8.20 -27.34
CA ILE A 211 14.04 9.16 -27.00
C ILE A 211 14.94 9.43 -28.21
N LEU A 212 15.44 8.38 -28.86
CA LEU A 212 16.35 8.48 -30.00
C LEU A 212 15.69 9.26 -31.13
N ASP A 213 14.43 8.95 -31.44
CA ASP A 213 13.65 9.62 -32.46
C ASP A 213 13.39 11.09 -32.13
N THR A 214 13.25 11.42 -30.84
CA THR A 214 13.15 12.84 -30.41
C THR A 214 14.45 13.61 -30.69
N PHE A 215 15.61 12.98 -30.57
CA PHE A 215 16.91 13.61 -30.85
C PHE A 215 17.23 13.67 -32.35
N VAL A 216 16.95 12.60 -33.09
CA VAL A 216 17.26 12.49 -34.52
C VAL A 216 16.28 13.31 -35.36
N TYR A 217 14.98 13.23 -35.05
CA TYR A 217 13.92 13.92 -35.76
C TYR A 217 13.45 15.14 -34.97
N SER A 218 14.40 16.04 -34.64
CA SER A 218 14.11 17.24 -33.85
C SER A 218 12.95 18.04 -34.45
N GLY A 219 11.86 18.21 -33.69
CA GLY A 219 10.67 18.94 -34.12
C GLY A 219 9.53 18.07 -34.66
N ASN A 220 9.66 16.74 -34.70
CA ASN A 220 8.52 15.87 -34.98
C ASN A 220 7.50 15.97 -33.83
N ALA A 221 6.31 16.50 -34.15
CA ALA A 221 5.22 16.71 -33.19
C ALA A 221 4.78 15.41 -32.51
N GLU A 222 4.84 14.28 -33.22
CA GLU A 222 4.41 12.96 -32.72
C GLU A 222 5.30 12.48 -31.56
N ASN A 223 6.61 12.53 -31.75
CA ASN A 223 7.59 12.14 -30.72
C ASN A 223 7.53 13.06 -29.50
N ILE A 224 7.27 14.35 -29.71
CA ILE A 224 7.10 15.33 -28.63
C ILE A 224 5.87 14.99 -27.79
N VAL A 225 4.74 14.66 -28.44
CA VAL A 225 3.52 14.24 -27.74
C VAL A 225 3.77 12.97 -26.95
N LEU A 226 4.40 11.96 -27.55
CA LEU A 226 4.65 10.68 -26.91
C LEU A 226 5.55 10.82 -25.69
N ARG A 227 6.66 11.57 -25.82
CA ARG A 227 7.56 11.89 -24.71
C ARG A 227 6.86 12.68 -23.60
N SER A 228 5.96 13.60 -23.95
CA SER A 228 5.15 14.34 -22.96
C SER A 228 4.24 13.39 -22.18
N LYS A 229 3.60 12.41 -22.83
CA LYS A 229 2.75 11.42 -22.17
C LYS A 229 3.56 10.46 -21.29
N ILE A 230 4.75 10.05 -21.71
CA ILE A 230 5.69 9.30 -20.88
C ILE A 230 6.02 10.08 -19.60
N ASN A 231 6.37 11.36 -19.72
CA ASN A 231 6.67 12.21 -18.56
C ASN A 231 5.44 12.41 -17.65
N GLN A 232 4.24 12.50 -18.23
CA GLN A 232 2.99 12.60 -17.47
C GLN A 232 2.75 11.33 -16.64
N ILE A 233 2.96 10.14 -17.22
CA ILE A 233 2.88 8.86 -16.48
C ILE A 233 3.92 8.82 -15.36
N PHE A 234 5.18 9.22 -15.62
CA PHE A 234 6.20 9.29 -14.58
C PHE A 234 5.85 10.26 -13.46
N THR A 235 5.32 11.43 -13.79
CA THR A 235 4.90 12.44 -12.81
C THR A 235 3.79 11.90 -11.92
N LEU A 236 2.77 11.26 -12.50
CA LEU A 236 1.68 10.63 -11.73
C LEU A 236 2.18 9.47 -10.87
N LEU A 237 3.06 8.62 -11.39
CA LEU A 237 3.64 7.51 -10.64
C LEU A 237 4.39 7.99 -9.39
N MET A 238 5.14 9.08 -9.55
CA MET A 238 6.03 9.63 -8.53
C MET A 238 5.36 10.65 -7.61
N SER A 239 4.10 11.05 -7.87
CA SER A 239 3.38 12.06 -7.07
C SER A 239 3.22 11.67 -5.60
N SER A 240 3.38 10.38 -5.27
CA SER A 240 3.37 9.89 -3.89
C SER A 240 4.68 10.17 -3.13
N LYS A 241 5.76 10.53 -3.83
CA LYS A 241 7.13 10.71 -3.31
C LYS A 241 7.68 12.11 -3.55
N THR A 242 7.28 12.78 -4.63
CA THR A 242 7.76 14.12 -4.98
C THR A 242 6.60 14.97 -5.50
N ASP A 243 6.62 16.28 -5.21
CA ASP A 243 5.68 17.26 -5.76
C ASP A 243 6.17 17.87 -7.10
N GLY A 244 7.33 17.43 -7.57
CA GLY A 244 7.99 17.91 -8.78
C GLY A 244 7.42 17.29 -10.04
N GLU A 245 7.56 18.00 -11.16
CA GLU A 245 7.33 17.42 -12.48
C GLU A 245 8.49 16.47 -12.80
N ILE A 246 8.17 15.28 -13.30
CA ILE A 246 9.13 14.21 -13.51
C ILE A 246 9.26 13.93 -14.98
N ARG A 247 10.50 13.75 -15.42
CA ARG A 247 10.80 13.43 -16.81
C ARG A 247 11.70 12.22 -16.93
N ILE A 248 11.65 11.63 -18.11
CA ILE A 248 12.63 10.66 -18.54
C ILE A 248 14.03 11.30 -18.62
N GLY A 249 15.02 10.61 -18.09
CA GLY A 249 16.43 10.95 -18.16
C GLY A 249 17.26 9.83 -18.78
N ILE A 250 18.52 10.15 -19.11
CA ILE A 250 19.48 9.20 -19.67
C ILE A 250 20.72 9.24 -18.79
N GLY A 251 21.10 8.09 -18.25
CA GLY A 251 22.28 7.99 -17.38
C GLY A 251 23.61 7.95 -18.14
N ASP A 252 24.69 8.04 -17.38
CA ASP A 252 26.05 8.08 -17.94
C ASP A 252 26.43 6.76 -18.61
N ARG A 253 27.17 6.85 -19.72
CA ARG A 253 27.60 5.71 -20.54
C ARG A 253 28.38 4.64 -19.76
N GLY A 254 29.04 5.01 -18.66
CA GLY A 254 29.84 4.09 -17.82
C GLY A 254 29.01 3.11 -16.99
N TYR A 255 27.69 3.33 -16.86
CA TYR A 255 26.82 2.50 -16.03
C TYR A 255 25.76 1.81 -16.90
N GLY A 256 26.06 0.59 -17.35
CA GLY A 256 25.24 -0.16 -18.32
C GLY A 256 23.75 -0.32 -17.96
N ALA A 257 23.41 -0.35 -16.66
CA ALA A 257 22.05 -0.49 -16.15
C ALA A 257 21.27 0.84 -16.01
N THR A 258 21.90 2.00 -16.27
CA THR A 258 21.33 3.33 -15.96
C THR A 258 20.76 4.08 -17.17
N ARG A 259 20.54 3.38 -18.30
CA ARG A 259 20.20 4.04 -19.58
C ARG A 259 18.90 4.83 -19.55
N ILE A 260 17.93 4.43 -18.73
CA ILE A 260 16.65 5.14 -18.57
C ILE A 260 16.50 5.54 -17.11
N GLN A 261 16.62 6.82 -16.82
CA GLN A 261 16.50 7.40 -15.49
C GLN A 261 15.13 8.06 -15.29
N ILE A 262 14.75 8.20 -14.02
CA ILE A 262 13.62 9.03 -13.59
C ILE A 262 14.21 10.26 -12.92
N VAL A 263 13.98 11.44 -13.51
CA VAL A 263 14.67 12.68 -13.15
C VAL A 263 13.65 13.75 -12.79
N ASP A 264 13.93 14.48 -11.72
CA ASP A 264 13.17 15.69 -11.39
C ASP A 264 13.46 16.80 -12.41
N ASN A 265 12.41 17.34 -13.03
CA ASN A 265 12.54 18.27 -14.15
C ASN A 265 13.19 19.60 -13.74
N LYS A 266 12.98 20.06 -12.50
CA LYS A 266 13.50 21.36 -12.03
C LYS A 266 14.94 21.27 -11.55
N SER A 267 15.23 20.32 -10.68
CA SER A 267 16.56 20.15 -10.08
C SER A 267 17.54 19.41 -10.98
N ASN A 268 17.04 18.71 -12.02
CA ASN A 268 17.80 17.75 -12.82
C ASN A 268 18.43 16.61 -11.99
N MET A 269 17.98 16.42 -10.75
CA MET A 269 18.47 15.35 -9.89
C MET A 269 17.81 14.02 -10.27
N SER A 270 18.64 12.97 -10.41
CA SER A 270 18.16 11.62 -10.62
C SER A 270 17.48 11.10 -9.36
N ILE A 271 16.19 10.79 -9.46
CA ILE A 271 15.42 10.15 -8.38
C ILE A 271 15.66 8.65 -8.42
N TYR A 272 15.60 8.07 -9.62
CA TYR A 272 16.01 6.70 -9.87
C TYR A 272 17.08 6.64 -10.95
N PRO A 273 18.23 6.01 -10.67
CA PRO A 273 19.30 5.82 -11.65
C PRO A 273 18.91 4.83 -12.75
N SER A 274 17.85 4.04 -12.55
CA SER A 274 17.24 3.19 -13.57
C SER A 274 15.75 2.97 -13.29
N ILE A 275 14.92 2.84 -14.33
CA ILE A 275 13.53 2.38 -14.15
C ILE A 275 13.45 0.99 -13.51
N PHE A 276 14.51 0.18 -13.62
CA PHE A 276 14.60 -1.13 -12.98
C PHE A 276 14.91 -1.07 -11.47
N ASN A 277 15.13 0.13 -10.91
CA ASN A 277 15.26 0.38 -9.47
C ASN A 277 13.94 0.76 -8.79
N LEU A 278 12.84 0.86 -9.54
CA LEU A 278 11.51 1.07 -8.99
C LEU A 278 11.10 -0.10 -8.08
N SER A 279 10.24 0.17 -7.10
CA SER A 279 9.62 -0.92 -6.32
C SER A 279 8.78 -1.81 -7.23
N SER A 280 8.45 -3.02 -6.77
CA SER A 280 7.62 -3.96 -7.53
C SER A 280 6.25 -3.37 -7.89
N GLY A 281 5.62 -2.64 -6.96
CA GLY A 281 4.35 -1.96 -7.20
C GLY A 281 4.46 -0.83 -8.23
N GLU A 282 5.49 0.01 -8.13
CA GLU A 282 5.72 1.09 -9.10
C GLU A 282 6.05 0.56 -10.49
N SER A 283 6.92 -0.44 -10.57
CA SER A 283 7.28 -1.12 -11.82
C SER A 283 6.05 -1.74 -12.48
N SER A 284 5.16 -2.34 -11.68
CA SER A 284 3.94 -2.98 -12.14
C SER A 284 2.94 -1.98 -12.72
N ILE A 285 2.77 -0.80 -12.09
CA ILE A 285 1.93 0.29 -12.60
C ILE A 285 2.56 0.90 -13.86
N LEU A 286 3.87 1.19 -13.82
CA LEU A 286 4.59 1.75 -14.96
C LEU A 286 4.44 0.83 -16.17
N ALA A 287 4.71 -0.47 -16.00
CA ALA A 287 4.61 -1.45 -17.07
C ALA A 287 3.19 -1.49 -17.66
N LEU A 288 2.16 -1.42 -16.83
CA LEU A 288 0.77 -1.47 -17.28
C LEU A 288 0.39 -0.27 -18.15
N PHE A 289 0.59 0.96 -17.66
CA PHE A 289 0.15 2.15 -18.38
C PHE A 289 1.09 2.54 -19.53
N MET A 290 2.39 2.26 -19.42
CA MET A 290 3.31 2.42 -20.54
C MET A 290 3.05 1.40 -21.64
N GLU A 291 2.65 0.16 -21.31
CA GLU A 291 2.28 -0.82 -22.33
C GLU A 291 1.02 -0.37 -23.08
N ILE A 292 0.01 0.18 -22.40
CA ILE A 292 -1.17 0.74 -23.08
C ILE A 292 -0.76 1.87 -24.04
N LEU A 293 0.15 2.75 -23.61
CA LEU A 293 0.65 3.84 -24.47
C LEU A 293 1.45 3.30 -25.66
N ARG A 294 2.33 2.32 -25.45
CA ARG A 294 3.10 1.63 -26.50
C ARG A 294 2.19 0.93 -27.50
N GLN A 295 1.14 0.27 -27.03
CA GLN A 295 0.17 -0.39 -27.90
C GLN A 295 -0.64 0.63 -28.71
N GLY A 296 -0.94 1.80 -28.13
CA GLY A 296 -1.49 2.94 -28.85
C GLY A 296 -0.56 3.45 -29.95
N ASP A 297 0.72 3.59 -29.64
CA ASP A 297 1.76 3.98 -30.61
C ASP A 297 1.85 3.00 -31.80
N ASN A 298 1.84 1.68 -31.54
CA ASN A 298 1.84 0.64 -32.59
C ASN A 298 0.67 0.73 -33.59
N ILE A 299 -0.43 1.38 -33.20
CA ILE A 299 -1.62 1.61 -34.04
C ILE A 299 -1.77 3.08 -34.46
N ASN A 300 -0.69 3.87 -34.36
CA ASN A 300 -0.62 5.29 -34.68
C ASN A 300 -1.63 6.14 -33.88
N LYS A 301 -1.82 5.83 -32.60
CA LYS A 301 -2.62 6.60 -31.63
C LYS A 301 -1.69 7.14 -30.54
N LEU A 302 -1.12 8.29 -30.83
CA LEU A 302 0.04 8.85 -30.12
C LEU A 302 -0.32 9.57 -28.82
N SER A 303 -1.55 10.09 -28.69
CA SER A 303 -2.05 10.65 -27.44
C SER A 303 -2.83 9.60 -26.67
N ALA A 304 -2.65 9.54 -25.34
CA ALA A 304 -3.48 8.73 -24.45
C ALA A 304 -4.98 9.01 -24.59
N THR A 305 -5.35 10.23 -25.03
CA THR A 305 -6.73 10.61 -25.35
C THR A 305 -7.24 9.97 -26.63
N ASP A 306 -6.37 9.57 -27.55
CA ASP A 306 -6.74 9.03 -28.86
C ASP A 306 -6.74 7.50 -28.85
N VAL A 307 -6.20 6.90 -27.78
CA VAL A 307 -6.24 5.46 -27.55
C VAL A 307 -7.66 5.05 -27.15
N ASN A 308 -8.28 4.25 -28.01
CA ASN A 308 -9.58 3.64 -27.77
C ASN A 308 -9.41 2.14 -27.53
N GLY A 309 -10.34 1.51 -26.83
CA GLY A 309 -10.40 0.06 -26.73
C GLY A 309 -10.85 -0.45 -25.37
N ILE A 310 -10.53 -1.71 -25.10
CA ILE A 310 -10.94 -2.42 -23.89
C ILE A 310 -9.68 -2.97 -23.23
N VAL A 311 -9.43 -2.57 -21.99
CA VAL A 311 -8.29 -3.04 -21.22
C VAL A 311 -8.79 -3.81 -20.00
N LEU A 312 -8.38 -5.08 -19.93
CA LEU A 312 -8.71 -5.98 -18.84
C LEU A 312 -7.54 -6.04 -17.86
N ILE A 313 -7.78 -5.84 -16.57
CA ILE A 313 -6.74 -5.93 -15.54
C ILE A 313 -7.23 -6.80 -14.41
N ASP A 314 -6.60 -7.96 -14.22
CA ASP A 314 -6.90 -8.84 -13.11
C ASP A 314 -6.00 -8.53 -11.91
N GLU A 315 -6.62 -8.38 -10.74
CA GLU A 315 -6.02 -7.98 -9.47
C GLU A 315 -5.18 -6.70 -9.61
N VAL A 316 -5.81 -5.60 -10.04
CA VAL A 316 -5.09 -4.34 -10.33
C VAL A 316 -4.36 -3.77 -9.12
N ASP A 317 -4.85 -4.05 -7.91
CA ASP A 317 -4.28 -3.62 -6.63
C ASP A 317 -3.23 -4.58 -6.05
N LYS A 318 -2.96 -5.70 -6.71
CA LYS A 318 -2.00 -6.70 -6.24
C LYS A 318 -0.61 -6.10 -6.09
N HIS A 319 0.00 -6.30 -4.92
CA HIS A 319 1.34 -5.80 -4.57
C HIS A 319 1.47 -4.26 -4.57
N LEU A 320 0.39 -3.50 -4.69
CA LEU A 320 0.42 -2.03 -4.62
C LEU A 320 0.32 -1.55 -3.17
N HIS A 321 1.12 -0.55 -2.82
CA HIS A 321 0.97 0.15 -1.55
C HIS A 321 -0.36 0.93 -1.53
N ILE A 322 -1.02 1.06 -0.37
CA ILE A 322 -2.34 1.72 -0.23
C ILE A 322 -2.37 3.14 -0.83
N LYS A 323 -1.24 3.87 -0.72
CA LYS A 323 -1.06 5.20 -1.32
C LYS A 323 -1.13 5.18 -2.85
N LEU A 324 -0.51 4.19 -3.50
CA LEU A 324 -0.59 4.03 -4.96
C LEU A 324 -2.00 3.65 -5.41
N GLN A 325 -2.67 2.78 -4.65
CA GLN A 325 -4.05 2.35 -4.93
C GLN A 325 -5.04 3.53 -4.87
N LYS A 326 -4.94 4.38 -3.83
CA LYS A 326 -5.83 5.53 -3.63
C LYS A 326 -5.48 6.73 -4.52
N GLU A 327 -4.21 7.14 -4.55
CA GLU A 327 -3.82 8.46 -5.07
C GLU A 327 -3.32 8.45 -6.52
N VAL A 328 -2.74 7.33 -6.98
CA VAL A 328 -2.04 7.25 -8.28
C VAL A 328 -2.88 6.53 -9.33
N LEU A 329 -3.40 5.35 -8.99
CA LEU A 329 -4.12 4.49 -9.94
C LEU A 329 -5.36 5.18 -10.58
N PRO A 330 -6.23 5.89 -9.82
CA PRO A 330 -7.38 6.59 -10.41
C PRO A 330 -6.97 7.67 -11.42
N LYS A 331 -5.91 8.42 -11.13
CA LYS A 331 -5.39 9.47 -12.02
C LYS A 331 -4.85 8.88 -13.32
N LEU A 332 -4.20 7.72 -13.26
CA LEU A 332 -3.71 7.01 -14.44
C LEU A 332 -4.85 6.46 -15.31
N PHE A 333 -5.96 5.99 -14.74
CA PHE A 333 -7.14 5.64 -15.54
C PHE A 333 -7.73 6.85 -16.28
N ASN A 334 -7.77 8.01 -15.63
CA ASN A 334 -8.24 9.25 -16.23
C ASN A 334 -7.34 9.76 -17.37
N LEU A 335 -6.07 9.35 -17.40
CA LEU A 335 -5.16 9.68 -18.51
C LEU A 335 -5.63 9.07 -19.85
N PHE A 336 -6.38 7.97 -19.81
CA PHE A 336 -6.89 7.25 -20.98
C PHE A 336 -8.42 7.30 -21.05
N PRO A 337 -9.03 8.45 -21.40
CA PRO A 337 -10.48 8.69 -21.32
C PRO A 337 -11.33 7.83 -22.26
N ASN A 338 -10.75 7.32 -23.34
CA ASN A 338 -11.46 6.56 -24.37
C ASN A 338 -11.27 5.03 -24.27
N ILE A 339 -10.57 4.58 -23.23
CA ILE A 339 -10.45 3.15 -22.91
C ILE A 339 -11.59 2.75 -21.96
N GLN A 340 -12.25 1.64 -22.26
CA GLN A 340 -13.09 0.92 -21.32
C GLN A 340 -12.19 0.03 -20.46
N PHE A 341 -12.02 0.38 -19.19
CA PHE A 341 -11.31 -0.46 -18.24
C PHE A 341 -12.30 -1.46 -17.63
N ILE A 342 -11.93 -2.74 -17.61
CA ILE A 342 -12.62 -3.77 -16.83
C ILE A 342 -11.59 -4.39 -15.91
N VAL A 343 -11.65 -4.00 -14.65
CA VAL A 343 -10.60 -4.27 -13.67
C VAL A 343 -11.16 -5.09 -12.54
N SER A 344 -10.39 -6.05 -12.02
CA SER A 344 -10.78 -6.76 -10.81
C SER A 344 -9.99 -6.20 -9.62
N SER A 345 -10.69 -5.95 -8.51
CA SER A 345 -10.06 -5.41 -7.30
C SER A 345 -10.79 -5.78 -6.01
N HIS A 346 -10.02 -5.85 -4.93
CA HIS A 346 -10.51 -6.00 -3.56
C HIS A 346 -10.31 -4.75 -2.70
N SER A 347 -9.61 -3.74 -3.22
CA SER A 347 -9.15 -2.63 -2.42
C SER A 347 -10.26 -1.61 -2.15
N PRO A 348 -10.65 -1.39 -0.88
CA PRO A 348 -11.54 -0.28 -0.53
C PRO A 348 -10.87 1.08 -0.80
N PHE A 349 -9.54 1.16 -0.72
CA PHE A 349 -8.78 2.40 -0.94
C PHE A 349 -8.80 2.85 -2.39
N MET A 350 -8.78 1.90 -3.33
CA MET A 350 -8.98 2.20 -4.75
C MET A 350 -10.37 2.77 -5.00
N ASN A 351 -11.41 2.21 -4.38
CA ASN A 351 -12.78 2.72 -4.52
C ASN A 351 -12.92 4.15 -4.01
N ILE A 352 -12.27 4.49 -2.89
CA ILE A 352 -12.21 5.88 -2.39
C ILE A 352 -11.53 6.78 -3.42
N GLY A 353 -10.36 6.37 -3.93
CA GLY A 353 -9.63 7.14 -4.93
C GLY A 353 -10.44 7.36 -6.22
N LEU A 354 -11.16 6.33 -6.70
CA LEU A 354 -12.05 6.43 -7.85
C LEU A 354 -13.27 7.33 -7.57
N ALA A 355 -13.80 7.35 -6.34
CA ALA A 355 -14.85 8.28 -5.95
C ALA A 355 -14.36 9.73 -5.95
N GLU A 356 -13.12 9.98 -5.56
CA GLU A 356 -12.52 11.32 -5.53
C GLU A 356 -12.13 11.82 -6.94
N GLU A 357 -11.59 10.95 -7.80
CA GLU A 357 -11.00 11.35 -9.09
C GLU A 357 -11.88 11.06 -10.32
N ALA A 358 -12.75 10.05 -10.28
CA ALA A 358 -13.39 9.50 -11.48
C ALA A 358 -14.82 8.98 -11.27
N GLN A 359 -15.56 9.52 -10.30
CA GLN A 359 -16.89 9.01 -9.91
C GLN A 359 -17.82 8.83 -11.11
N GLY A 360 -18.04 9.89 -11.90
CA GLY A 360 -18.96 9.86 -13.04
C GLY A 360 -18.57 8.89 -14.18
N ARG A 361 -17.34 8.39 -14.19
CA ARG A 361 -16.82 7.43 -15.18
C ARG A 361 -16.72 6.00 -14.63
N THR A 362 -16.84 5.83 -13.32
CA THR A 362 -16.65 4.54 -12.65
C THR A 362 -17.98 3.85 -12.41
N GLN A 363 -17.96 2.53 -12.39
CA GLN A 363 -19.00 1.72 -11.78
C GLN A 363 -18.38 0.51 -11.09
N ILE A 364 -18.89 0.15 -9.92
CA ILE A 364 -18.50 -1.03 -9.16
C ILE A 364 -19.53 -2.11 -9.41
N ILE A 365 -19.11 -3.23 -9.97
CA ILE A 365 -19.94 -4.41 -10.22
C ILE A 365 -19.66 -5.40 -9.08
N ASP A 366 -20.61 -5.52 -8.17
CA ASP A 366 -20.49 -6.38 -7.00
C ASP A 366 -20.94 -7.81 -7.31
N LEU A 367 -19.99 -8.71 -7.52
CA LEU A 367 -20.28 -10.11 -7.85
C LEU A 367 -20.71 -10.94 -6.63
N ASP A 368 -20.48 -10.46 -5.40
CA ASP A 368 -21.02 -11.12 -4.21
C ASP A 368 -22.53 -10.96 -4.13
N ASN A 369 -23.04 -9.85 -4.65
CA ASN A 369 -24.45 -9.51 -4.71
C ASN A 369 -25.03 -9.64 -6.13
N GLN A 370 -24.68 -10.71 -6.85
CA GLN A 370 -25.24 -11.06 -8.17
C GLN A 370 -25.00 -10.01 -9.27
N GLY A 371 -23.93 -9.24 -9.19
CA GLY A 371 -23.57 -8.25 -10.20
C GLY A 371 -24.26 -6.90 -10.04
N ILE A 372 -24.80 -6.59 -8.85
CA ILE A 372 -25.38 -5.27 -8.57
C ILE A 372 -24.34 -4.17 -8.84
N VAL A 373 -24.78 -3.17 -9.60
CA VAL A 373 -23.95 -2.01 -9.93
C VAL A 373 -24.10 -0.94 -8.85
N CYS A 374 -22.97 -0.49 -8.33
CA CYS A 374 -22.87 0.59 -7.35
C CYS A 374 -21.93 1.69 -7.86
N GLU A 375 -22.21 2.94 -7.51
CA GLU A 375 -21.24 4.02 -7.66
C GLU A 375 -20.12 3.90 -6.62
N PRO A 376 -18.87 4.28 -6.94
CA PRO A 376 -17.83 4.35 -5.93
C PRO A 376 -18.19 5.40 -4.88
N LYS A 377 -18.04 5.07 -3.61
CA LYS A 377 -18.38 5.95 -2.48
C LYS A 377 -17.15 6.26 -1.65
N ASN A 378 -17.07 7.51 -1.20
CA ASN A 378 -16.13 7.92 -0.17
C ASN A 378 -16.73 7.54 1.19
N ASN A 379 -16.23 6.47 1.81
CA ASN A 379 -16.66 6.05 3.14
C ASN A 379 -15.74 6.71 4.17
N GLU A 380 -16.31 7.54 5.05
CA GLU A 380 -15.57 8.25 6.09
C GLU A 380 -14.75 7.30 6.97
N MET A 381 -15.28 6.13 7.34
CA MET A 381 -14.55 5.11 8.11
C MET A 381 -13.30 4.62 7.37
N TYR A 382 -13.39 4.32 6.07
CA TYR A 382 -12.22 3.86 5.32
C TYR A 382 -11.22 5.00 5.09
N LYS A 383 -11.68 6.25 5.01
CA LYS A 383 -10.82 7.43 4.93
C LYS A 383 -10.10 7.69 6.24
N GLU A 384 -10.77 7.53 7.37
CA GLU A 384 -10.15 7.59 8.70
C GLU A 384 -9.11 6.49 8.88
N VAL A 385 -9.41 5.24 8.51
CA VAL A 385 -8.46 4.13 8.53
C VAL A 385 -7.26 4.39 7.62
N TYR A 386 -7.49 4.92 6.42
CA TYR A 386 -6.41 5.33 5.52
C TYR A 386 -5.50 6.38 6.17
N ASN A 387 -6.11 7.45 6.72
CA ASN A 387 -5.37 8.53 7.39
C ASN A 387 -4.59 7.99 8.58
N MET A 388 -5.17 7.12 9.42
CA MET A 388 -4.46 6.48 10.52
C MET A 388 -3.23 5.69 10.02
N MET A 389 -3.38 4.86 8.99
CA MET A 389 -2.29 4.06 8.43
C MET A 389 -1.16 4.92 7.82
N ILE A 390 -1.50 6.07 7.22
CA ILE A 390 -0.52 6.98 6.61
C ILE A 390 0.12 7.90 7.64
N ASP A 391 -0.67 8.47 8.55
CA ASP A 391 -0.21 9.40 9.58
C ASP A 391 0.74 8.74 10.58
N GLU A 392 0.49 7.49 10.99
CA GLU A 392 1.43 6.77 11.85
C GLU A 392 2.81 6.63 11.20
N ASN A 393 2.84 6.26 9.91
CA ASN A 393 4.07 6.09 9.16
C ASN A 393 4.78 7.43 8.92
N ASN A 394 4.04 8.47 8.52
CA ASN A 394 4.60 9.79 8.26
C ASN A 394 5.10 10.47 9.54
N ARG A 395 4.34 10.42 10.64
CA ARG A 395 4.75 10.99 11.94
C ARG A 395 6.04 10.36 12.44
N PHE A 396 6.21 9.05 12.30
CA PHE A 396 7.46 8.39 12.67
C PHE A 396 8.63 8.83 11.77
N ALA A 397 8.41 8.88 10.45
CA ALA A 397 9.44 9.28 9.50
C ALA A 397 9.86 10.76 9.63
N GLU A 398 8.92 11.66 9.93
CA GLU A 398 9.17 13.08 10.19
C GLU A 398 9.92 13.27 11.51
N LYS A 399 9.45 12.66 12.60
CA LYS A 399 10.17 12.69 13.90
C LYS A 399 11.58 12.16 13.77
N TYR A 400 11.79 11.06 13.04
CA TYR A 400 13.13 10.53 12.76
C TYR A 400 14.01 11.54 12.00
N ARG A 401 13.46 12.21 10.97
CA ARG A 401 14.19 13.24 10.21
C ARG A 401 14.54 14.46 11.07
N GLU A 402 13.61 14.95 11.88
CA GLU A 402 13.82 16.07 12.80
C GLU A 402 14.90 15.74 13.85
N LEU A 403 14.80 14.56 14.47
CA LEU A 403 15.79 14.04 15.41
C LEU A 403 17.16 13.95 14.77
N LYS A 404 17.26 13.38 13.56
CA LYS A 404 18.52 13.28 12.82
C LYS A 404 19.12 14.66 12.50
N GLY A 405 18.28 15.66 12.20
CA GLY A 405 18.69 17.05 12.04
C GLY A 405 19.33 17.60 13.31
N LYS A 406 18.60 17.54 14.45
CA LYS A 406 19.08 18.04 15.75
C LYS A 406 20.32 17.31 16.27
N ILE A 407 20.40 15.99 16.05
CA ILE A 407 21.57 15.19 16.41
C ILE A 407 22.81 15.69 15.66
N ASN A 408 22.67 16.04 14.38
CA ASN A 408 23.80 16.48 13.56
C ASN A 408 24.31 17.91 13.88
N GLU A 409 23.50 18.76 14.51
CA GLU A 409 23.82 20.18 14.76
C GLU A 409 24.68 20.45 16.01
N GLY A 410 24.83 19.47 16.90
CA GLY A 410 25.56 19.65 18.18
C GLY A 410 26.74 18.71 18.36
N THR A 411 27.62 19.05 19.31
CA THR A 411 28.85 18.29 19.65
C THR A 411 28.80 17.61 21.01
N LYS A 412 27.83 17.98 21.86
CA LYS A 412 27.66 17.42 23.21
C LYS A 412 27.10 16.00 23.14
N PRO A 413 27.05 15.21 24.22
CA PRO A 413 26.24 13.97 24.26
C PRO A 413 24.73 14.28 24.09
N TYR A 414 23.96 13.42 23.43
CA TYR A 414 22.50 13.59 23.21
C TYR A 414 21.72 12.53 23.99
N ILE A 415 20.85 12.95 24.90
CA ILE A 415 20.04 12.04 25.72
C ILE A 415 18.61 11.92 25.17
N ILE A 416 18.12 10.69 25.08
CA ILE A 416 16.76 10.37 24.64
C ILE A 416 16.13 9.41 25.65
N THR A 417 14.96 9.77 26.16
CA THR A 417 14.17 8.98 27.12
C THR A 417 12.93 8.37 26.43
N GLU A 418 12.27 7.44 27.10
CA GLU A 418 11.05 6.80 26.59
C GLU A 418 9.87 7.76 26.49
N GLY A 419 9.76 8.67 27.46
CA GLY A 419 8.68 9.64 27.56
C GLY A 419 9.16 11.06 27.83
N LYS A 420 8.20 11.98 27.84
CA LYS A 420 8.44 13.40 28.13
C LYS A 420 8.62 13.71 29.62
N THR A 421 8.30 12.75 30.49
CA THR A 421 8.33 12.86 31.95
C THR A 421 9.74 12.68 32.48
N ASP A 422 10.44 11.65 32.01
CA ASP A 422 11.75 11.22 32.50
C ASP A 422 12.80 12.32 32.39
N ILE A 423 12.84 12.98 31.23
CA ILE A 423 13.80 14.04 30.97
C ILE A 423 13.58 15.23 31.92
N LYS A 424 12.34 15.52 32.33
CA LYS A 424 12.04 16.59 33.29
C LYS A 424 12.58 16.27 34.68
N HIS A 425 12.41 15.03 35.13
CA HIS A 425 12.97 14.56 36.41
C HIS A 425 14.50 14.63 36.41
N ILE A 426 15.14 14.17 35.33
CA ILE A 426 16.60 14.20 35.17
C ILE A 426 17.11 15.65 35.14
N LEU A 427 16.51 16.53 34.35
CA LEU A 427 16.92 17.94 34.28
C LEU A 427 16.76 18.65 35.63
N LYS A 428 15.66 18.38 36.35
CA LYS A 428 15.46 18.97 37.68
C LYS A 428 16.46 18.46 38.71
N ALA A 429 16.74 17.16 38.69
CA ALA A 429 17.76 16.56 39.54
C ALA A 429 19.14 17.15 39.26
N LYS A 430 19.49 17.38 37.99
CA LYS A 430 20.75 18.02 37.60
C LYS A 430 20.89 19.43 38.19
N GLU A 431 19.81 20.21 38.17
CA GLU A 431 19.76 21.56 38.76
C GLU A 431 19.98 21.52 40.27
N ILE A 432 19.24 20.65 40.99
CA ILE A 432 19.25 20.59 42.46
C ILE A 432 20.54 19.98 43.01
N LEU A 433 21.10 18.98 42.32
CA LEU A 433 22.36 18.33 42.70
C LEU A 433 23.60 19.13 42.25
N GLU A 434 23.40 20.30 41.63
CA GLU A 434 24.47 21.19 41.17
C GLU A 434 25.51 20.51 40.27
N ILE A 435 25.06 19.60 39.40
CA ILE A 435 25.95 18.84 38.49
C ILE A 435 26.35 19.73 37.31
N ALA A 436 27.38 20.54 37.53
CA ALA A 436 27.92 21.49 36.54
C ALA A 436 28.89 20.84 35.54
N ASP A 437 29.49 19.71 35.89
CA ASP A 437 30.54 19.03 35.11
C ASP A 437 30.01 18.17 33.95
N MET A 438 28.69 18.14 33.75
CA MET A 438 28.03 17.33 32.73
C MET A 438 27.12 18.18 31.85
N ASP A 439 27.52 18.37 30.60
CA ASP A 439 26.76 19.13 29.61
C ASP A 439 26.29 18.19 28.50
N PHE A 440 24.97 18.11 28.28
CA PHE A 440 24.33 17.25 27.28
C PHE A 440 23.13 17.98 26.69
N ASP A 441 22.86 17.74 25.40
CA ASP A 441 21.58 18.13 24.82
C ASP A 441 20.59 16.96 24.98
N TYR A 442 19.31 17.27 24.84
CA TYR A 442 18.24 16.29 24.99
C TYR A 442 17.16 16.51 23.93
N HIS A 443 16.32 15.49 23.75
CA HIS A 443 15.12 15.62 22.95
C HIS A 443 13.91 15.91 23.84
N GLU A 444 13.29 17.07 23.66
CA GLU A 444 11.99 17.37 24.27
C GLU A 444 10.90 16.68 23.44
N ILE A 445 10.41 15.54 23.94
CA ILE A 445 9.38 14.76 23.27
C ILE A 445 8.02 15.41 23.56
N ASN A 446 7.28 15.83 22.52
CA ASN A 446 5.96 16.45 22.71
C ASN A 446 4.82 15.45 23.02
N GLU A 447 5.02 14.15 22.77
CA GLU A 447 4.02 13.07 22.95
C GLU A 447 4.64 11.78 23.51
N ASP A 448 3.96 11.05 24.41
CA ASP A 448 4.45 9.74 24.88
C ASP A 448 4.50 8.73 23.74
N TRP A 449 5.70 8.42 23.29
CA TRP A 449 5.97 7.56 22.14
C TRP A 449 6.47 6.16 22.56
N GLY A 450 6.94 6.01 23.81
CA GLY A 450 7.17 4.74 24.50
C GLY A 450 8.45 4.00 24.10
N ASP A 451 8.74 2.94 24.86
CA ASP A 451 9.97 2.15 24.77
C ASP A 451 10.24 1.53 23.38
N SER A 452 9.20 1.01 22.74
CA SER A 452 9.30 0.32 21.44
C SER A 452 9.89 1.24 20.37
N LYS A 453 9.46 2.51 20.37
CA LYS A 453 9.94 3.52 19.43
C LYS A 453 11.33 4.00 19.79
N LEU A 454 11.66 4.14 21.08
CA LEU A 454 13.02 4.45 21.52
C LEU A 454 14.00 3.36 21.09
N LYS A 455 13.67 2.08 21.33
CA LYS A 455 14.46 0.92 20.86
C LYS A 455 14.65 0.92 19.35
N ALA A 456 13.58 1.14 18.58
CA ALA A 456 13.64 1.22 17.13
C ALA A 456 14.51 2.39 16.65
N LEU A 457 14.42 3.56 17.30
CA LEU A 457 15.24 4.72 16.99
C LEU A 457 16.72 4.41 17.22
N LEU A 458 17.08 3.96 18.43
CA LEU A 458 18.47 3.69 18.79
C LEU A 458 19.09 2.61 17.88
N THR A 459 18.32 1.57 17.56
CA THR A 459 18.74 0.51 16.63
C THR A 459 18.98 1.05 15.21
N ASN A 460 18.24 2.07 14.78
CA ASN A 460 18.46 2.69 13.47
C ASN A 460 19.62 3.70 13.50
N LEU A 461 19.76 4.47 14.57
CA LEU A 461 20.90 5.38 14.76
C LEU A 461 22.21 4.60 14.85
N SER A 462 22.22 3.42 15.49
CA SER A 462 23.43 2.61 15.63
C SER A 462 23.88 1.96 14.32
N LYS A 463 23.12 2.05 13.22
CA LYS A 463 23.54 1.58 11.89
C LYS A 463 24.48 2.54 11.16
N VAL A 464 24.57 3.80 11.61
CA VAL A 464 25.36 4.85 10.96
C VAL A 464 26.21 5.55 12.02
N ASN A 465 27.48 5.81 11.74
CA ASN A 465 28.37 6.49 12.67
C ASN A 465 27.83 7.88 13.05
N GLN A 466 27.60 8.11 14.35
CA GLN A 466 27.10 9.39 14.85
C GLN A 466 28.26 10.32 15.20
N ASN A 467 28.10 11.62 14.91
CA ASN A 467 29.10 12.66 15.19
C ASN A 467 29.26 12.98 16.69
N ARG A 468 28.30 12.55 17.51
CA ARG A 468 28.23 12.73 18.96
C ARG A 468 27.73 11.45 19.62
N LYS A 469 27.98 11.30 20.92
CA LYS A 469 27.45 10.16 21.69
C LYS A 469 25.94 10.31 21.87
N ILE A 470 25.17 9.27 21.55
CA ILE A 470 23.72 9.21 21.74
C ILE A 470 23.42 8.20 22.84
N ILE A 471 22.62 8.60 23.83
CA ILE A 471 22.34 7.80 25.02
C ILE A 471 20.83 7.62 25.17
N GLY A 472 20.36 6.40 25.01
CA GLY A 472 18.99 5.99 25.31
C GLY A 472 18.84 5.57 26.76
N ILE A 473 17.87 6.14 27.47
CA ILE A 473 17.57 5.79 28.87
C ILE A 473 16.19 5.14 28.91
N PHE A 474 16.13 3.95 29.52
CA PHE A 474 14.92 3.16 29.67
C PHE A 474 14.50 2.99 31.14
N ASP A 475 13.20 2.89 31.40
CA ASP A 475 12.65 2.39 32.66
C ASP A 475 12.93 0.89 32.83
N ARG A 476 12.70 0.35 34.03
CA ARG A 476 12.88 -1.08 34.35
C ARG A 476 11.56 -1.85 34.46
N ASP A 477 10.44 -1.23 34.12
CA ASP A 477 9.10 -1.80 34.32
C ASP A 477 8.71 -2.85 33.26
N VAL A 478 9.43 -2.93 32.15
CA VAL A 478 9.20 -3.91 31.07
C VAL A 478 10.43 -4.79 30.77
N GLU A 479 10.26 -6.11 30.89
CA GLU A 479 11.35 -7.08 30.78
C GLU A 479 12.01 -7.16 29.38
N GLU A 480 11.26 -6.87 28.31
CA GLU A 480 11.78 -6.88 26.94
C GLU A 480 12.91 -5.85 26.75
N TYR A 481 12.74 -4.65 27.29
CA TYR A 481 13.69 -3.56 27.10
C TYR A 481 14.89 -3.68 28.04
N LEU A 482 14.71 -4.25 29.24
CA LEU A 482 15.81 -4.68 30.09
C LEU A 482 16.77 -5.63 29.35
N LYS A 483 16.25 -6.68 28.71
CA LYS A 483 17.05 -7.59 27.87
C LYS A 483 17.70 -6.88 26.67
N PHE A 484 17.09 -5.80 26.19
CA PHE A 484 17.67 -5.02 25.11
C PHE A 484 18.87 -4.19 25.57
N VAL A 485 18.87 -3.64 26.79
CA VAL A 485 19.90 -2.70 27.28
C VAL A 485 20.89 -3.26 28.31
N GLU A 486 20.65 -4.45 28.86
CA GLU A 486 21.57 -5.10 29.79
C GLU A 486 22.49 -6.10 29.05
N ASP A 487 23.80 -5.86 29.08
CA ASP A 487 24.83 -6.90 28.99
C ASP A 487 25.25 -7.26 30.43
N ASN A 488 25.69 -8.50 30.66
CA ASN A 488 25.94 -9.18 31.96
C ASN A 488 26.85 -8.46 33.01
N THR A 489 27.12 -7.16 32.87
CA THR A 489 27.98 -6.33 33.72
C THR A 489 27.28 -5.11 34.35
N ASN A 490 25.95 -4.98 34.25
CA ASN A 490 25.12 -3.93 34.91
C ASN A 490 25.42 -2.46 34.56
N GLN A 491 26.31 -2.16 33.59
CA GLN A 491 26.75 -0.77 33.36
C GLN A 491 25.93 -0.04 32.27
N TYR A 492 26.04 -0.45 31.01
CA TYR A 492 25.29 0.07 29.86
C TYR A 492 25.60 -0.81 28.63
N LYS A 493 24.76 -0.75 27.60
CA LYS A 493 25.02 -1.42 26.32
C LYS A 493 25.54 -0.45 25.28
N ASN A 494 26.61 -0.85 24.60
CA ASN A 494 27.10 -0.18 23.41
C ASN A 494 26.41 -0.80 22.18
N LEU A 495 25.54 -0.04 21.51
CA LEU A 495 24.82 -0.48 20.31
C LEU A 495 25.65 -0.32 19.03
N GLY A 496 26.84 0.28 19.13
CA GLY A 496 27.73 0.61 18.02
C GLY A 496 27.54 2.05 17.52
N ASN A 497 28.53 2.54 16.76
CA ASN A 497 28.44 3.82 16.05
C ASN A 497 28.12 5.04 16.94
N ASN A 498 28.72 5.10 18.14
CA ASN A 498 28.48 6.13 19.17
C ASN A 498 27.06 6.14 19.76
N VAL A 499 26.31 5.04 19.64
CA VAL A 499 24.99 4.88 20.26
C VAL A 499 25.07 3.93 21.45
N PHE A 500 24.54 4.38 22.58
CA PHE A 500 24.55 3.68 23.86
C PHE A 500 23.13 3.62 24.43
N ALA A 501 22.83 2.60 25.23
CA ALA A 501 21.57 2.49 25.92
C ALA A 501 21.75 1.87 27.30
N PHE A 502 20.96 2.31 28.30
CA PHE A 502 20.92 1.67 29.61
C PHE A 502 19.53 1.81 30.25
N ALA A 503 19.19 0.88 31.13
CA ALA A 503 18.04 1.03 32.00
C ALA A 503 18.43 1.78 33.28
N ILE A 504 17.51 2.60 33.80
CA ILE A 504 17.73 3.38 35.02
C ILE A 504 18.28 2.47 36.14
N PRO A 505 19.32 2.89 36.88
CA PRO A 505 19.83 2.15 38.02
C PRO A 505 18.76 1.78 39.04
N LEU A 506 18.98 0.66 39.73
CA LEU A 506 18.11 0.17 40.79
C LEU A 506 18.32 1.02 42.05
N VAL A 507 17.24 1.61 42.55
CA VAL A 507 17.20 2.42 43.78
C VAL A 507 15.91 2.08 44.54
N ASN A 508 15.91 2.28 45.86
CA ASN A 508 14.73 2.03 46.71
C ASN A 508 14.12 0.63 46.50
N GLU A 509 14.95 -0.39 46.24
CA GLU A 509 14.49 -1.76 45.95
C GLU A 509 13.67 -2.36 47.09
N ASP A 510 14.04 -2.06 48.34
CA ASP A 510 13.30 -2.45 49.55
C ASP A 510 11.87 -1.86 49.59
N LEU A 511 11.61 -0.76 48.86
CA LEU A 511 10.32 -0.07 48.83
C LEU A 511 9.47 -0.44 47.61
N TYR A 512 10.10 -0.56 46.43
CA TYR A 512 9.38 -0.67 45.15
C TYR A 512 9.68 -1.95 44.36
N GLY A 513 10.67 -2.77 44.79
CA GLY A 513 11.11 -3.95 44.05
C GLY A 513 12.07 -3.63 42.90
N ASP A 514 12.24 -4.58 41.99
CA ASP A 514 13.23 -4.53 40.90
C ASP A 514 12.70 -3.93 39.59
N LYS A 515 11.39 -3.67 39.52
CA LYS A 515 10.65 -3.13 38.36
C LYS A 515 10.23 -1.68 38.62
N ILE A 516 11.13 -0.76 38.31
CA ILE A 516 10.95 0.66 38.64
C ILE A 516 10.81 1.57 37.41
N SER A 517 10.03 2.64 37.57
CA SER A 517 10.03 3.82 36.71
C SER A 517 10.83 4.96 37.34
N ILE A 518 11.13 6.00 36.58
CA ILE A 518 11.86 7.19 37.06
C ILE A 518 11.28 7.80 38.34
N GLU A 519 9.96 7.81 38.55
CA GLU A 519 9.37 8.43 39.73
C GLU A 519 9.64 7.64 41.02
N HIS A 520 9.96 6.34 40.93
CA HIS A 520 10.36 5.52 42.09
C HIS A 520 11.73 5.91 42.67
N TYR A 521 12.44 6.86 42.06
CA TYR A 521 13.65 7.45 42.64
C TYR A 521 13.34 8.30 43.88
N TYR A 522 12.11 8.78 43.99
CA TYR A 522 11.65 9.53 45.16
C TYR A 522 11.26 8.58 46.31
N LYS A 523 11.50 9.03 47.55
CA LYS A 523 10.96 8.38 48.75
C LYS A 523 9.43 8.33 48.67
N LYS A 524 8.84 7.33 49.31
CA LYS A 524 7.39 7.09 49.27
C LYS A 524 6.56 8.30 49.72
N GLU A 525 7.03 9.04 50.72
CA GLU A 525 6.39 10.27 51.19
C GLU A 525 6.35 11.39 50.13
N HIS A 526 7.39 11.49 49.30
CA HIS A 526 7.48 12.48 48.22
C HIS A 526 6.66 12.04 46.99
N LEU A 527 6.75 10.76 46.61
CA LEU A 527 5.99 10.19 45.48
C LEU A 527 4.48 10.33 45.68
N LEU A 528 4.02 10.13 46.92
CA LEU A 528 2.59 10.22 47.28
C LEU A 528 2.17 11.64 47.71
N LYS A 529 3.04 12.66 47.55
CA LYS A 529 2.72 14.04 47.89
C LYS A 529 1.57 14.56 47.04
N LYS A 530 0.63 15.22 47.69
CA LYS A 530 -0.58 15.73 47.05
C LYS A 530 -0.36 17.10 46.42
N ASP A 531 -1.00 17.34 45.28
CA ASP A 531 -1.09 18.65 44.66
C ASP A 531 -2.11 19.56 45.39
N SER A 532 -2.24 20.81 44.92
CA SER A 532 -3.20 21.78 45.45
C SER A 532 -4.68 21.36 45.31
N ASN A 533 -4.97 20.40 44.43
CA ASN A 533 -6.29 19.82 44.22
C ASN A 533 -6.48 18.49 44.97
N ASN A 534 -5.59 18.17 45.91
CA ASN A 534 -5.61 16.95 46.73
C ASN A 534 -5.44 15.65 45.91
N ARG A 535 -4.88 15.74 44.69
CA ARG A 535 -4.54 14.61 43.81
C ARG A 535 -3.11 14.14 44.04
N ARG A 536 -2.82 12.85 43.81
CA ARG A 536 -1.45 12.29 43.92
C ARG A 536 -1.24 11.10 42.99
N LEU A 537 0.01 10.66 42.84
CA LEU A 537 0.31 9.35 42.29
C LEU A 537 -0.10 8.25 43.30
N PHE A 538 -0.45 7.09 42.78
CA PHE A 538 -0.78 5.91 43.55
C PHE A 538 0.15 4.74 43.17
N LEU A 539 0.38 3.84 44.11
CA LEU A 539 1.19 2.64 43.90
C LEU A 539 0.33 1.40 43.75
N GLY A 540 0.78 0.44 42.95
CA GLY A 540 0.11 -0.83 42.76
C GLY A 540 -0.13 -1.59 44.06
N GLU A 541 0.80 -1.51 45.01
CA GLU A 541 0.64 -2.14 46.33
C GLU A 541 -0.54 -1.61 47.13
N GLU A 542 -1.08 -0.43 46.81
CA GLU A 542 -2.23 0.15 47.50
C GLU A 542 -3.54 -0.53 47.09
N PHE A 543 -3.53 -1.34 46.02
CA PHE A 543 -4.72 -1.94 45.45
C PHE A 543 -4.66 -3.47 45.46
N TYR A 544 -5.84 -4.08 45.47
CA TYR A 544 -6.01 -5.48 45.10
C TYR A 544 -6.09 -5.60 43.58
N LYS A 545 -5.85 -6.81 43.04
CA LYS A 545 -6.04 -7.13 41.61
C LYS A 545 -7.48 -6.87 41.10
N SER A 546 -8.43 -6.69 42.00
CA SER A 546 -9.82 -6.30 41.72
C SER A 546 -10.01 -4.79 41.49
N GLY A 547 -8.98 -3.96 41.70
CA GLY A 547 -9.05 -2.50 41.57
C GLY A 547 -9.57 -1.78 42.81
N LYS A 548 -9.90 -2.48 43.90
CA LYS A 548 -10.24 -1.86 45.19
C LYS A 548 -8.99 -1.59 46.01
N SER A 549 -8.91 -0.44 46.67
CA SER A 549 -7.78 -0.14 47.56
C SER A 549 -7.82 -0.99 48.83
N LYS A 550 -6.65 -1.29 49.38
CA LYS A 550 -6.50 -2.10 50.61
C LYS A 550 -7.05 -1.41 51.86
N ASP A 551 -7.06 -0.07 51.85
CA ASP A 551 -7.65 0.74 52.92
C ASP A 551 -9.15 1.02 52.72
N GLY A 552 -9.74 0.55 51.62
CA GLY A 552 -11.15 0.70 51.29
C GLY A 552 -11.56 2.12 50.88
N LYS A 553 -10.63 3.05 50.74
CA LYS A 553 -10.92 4.47 50.42
C LYS A 553 -11.02 4.76 48.94
N PHE A 554 -10.50 3.91 48.07
CA PHE A 554 -10.39 4.19 46.64
C PHE A 554 -10.77 3.00 45.77
N ASN A 555 -11.24 3.28 44.56
CA ASN A 555 -11.51 2.29 43.52
C ASN A 555 -10.87 2.74 42.20
N THR A 556 -10.47 1.77 41.38
CA THR A 556 -9.94 2.01 40.03
C THR A 556 -10.40 0.96 39.03
N LYS A 557 -10.64 1.38 37.78
CA LYS A 557 -11.02 0.52 36.64
C LYS A 557 -9.99 0.61 35.50
N VAL A 558 -8.71 0.75 35.82
CA VAL A 558 -7.66 0.82 34.79
C VAL A 558 -7.43 -0.55 34.17
N ASP A 559 -7.50 -0.64 32.84
CA ASP A 559 -7.05 -1.81 32.09
C ASP A 559 -5.56 -2.06 32.39
N GLY A 560 -5.23 -3.28 32.82
CA GLY A 560 -3.86 -3.65 33.22
C GLY A 560 -3.51 -3.39 34.68
N ILE A 561 -4.49 -3.09 35.55
CA ILE A 561 -4.26 -2.93 37.00
C ILE A 561 -3.57 -4.13 37.63
N GLN A 562 -3.83 -5.35 37.16
CA GLN A 562 -3.21 -6.57 37.69
C GLN A 562 -1.70 -6.53 37.54
N HIS A 563 -1.20 -6.10 36.37
CA HIS A 563 0.23 -5.93 36.13
C HIS A 563 0.82 -4.86 37.06
N LYS A 564 0.17 -3.70 37.17
CA LYS A 564 0.64 -2.61 38.07
C LYS A 564 0.68 -3.06 39.54
N VAL A 565 -0.29 -3.84 40.01
CA VAL A 565 -0.29 -4.43 41.36
C VAL A 565 0.86 -5.42 41.54
N GLU A 566 1.15 -6.25 40.53
CA GLU A 566 2.23 -7.24 40.58
C GLU A 566 3.62 -6.61 40.64
N ILE A 567 3.86 -5.56 39.86
CA ILE A 567 5.18 -4.89 39.81
C ILE A 567 5.30 -3.67 40.74
N ASN A 568 4.30 -3.46 41.62
CA ASN A 568 4.15 -2.23 42.41
C ASN A 568 4.29 -0.93 41.59
N GLY A 569 3.77 -0.94 40.35
CA GLY A 569 3.90 0.17 39.42
C GLY A 569 2.99 1.35 39.74
N ILE A 570 3.30 2.49 39.15
CA ILE A 570 2.53 3.73 39.33
C ILE A 570 1.17 3.64 38.64
N ILE A 571 0.14 4.08 39.36
CA ILE A 571 -1.22 4.29 38.90
C ILE A 571 -1.47 5.81 38.92
N ASP A 572 -1.63 6.40 37.73
CA ASP A 572 -1.66 7.84 37.51
C ASP A 572 -2.96 8.33 36.84
N LYS A 573 -3.95 7.44 36.70
CA LYS A 573 -5.25 7.75 36.10
C LYS A 573 -6.36 6.89 36.66
N LYS A 574 -7.60 7.36 36.53
CA LYS A 574 -8.85 6.63 36.86
C LYS A 574 -8.85 6.00 38.26
N VAL A 575 -8.32 6.72 39.25
CA VAL A 575 -8.53 6.42 40.67
C VAL A 575 -9.61 7.37 41.19
N TYR A 576 -10.59 6.83 41.89
CA TYR A 576 -11.75 7.54 42.43
C TYR A 576 -11.92 7.24 43.91
N GLU A 577 -12.58 8.12 44.66
CA GLU A 577 -12.97 7.82 46.03
C GLU A 577 -13.99 6.68 46.04
N ALA A 578 -13.93 5.80 47.04
CA ALA A 578 -14.80 4.62 47.08
C ALA A 578 -16.29 4.97 47.22
N LEU A 579 -16.60 6.18 47.69
CA LEU A 579 -17.95 6.72 47.79
C LEU A 579 -18.43 7.38 46.48
N ASP A 580 -17.52 7.70 45.56
CA ASP A 580 -17.84 8.22 44.23
C ASP A 580 -18.24 7.04 43.32
N LEU A 581 -19.53 6.71 43.36
CA LEU A 581 -20.11 5.61 42.58
C LEU A 581 -20.24 5.94 41.08
N GLU A 582 -20.23 7.23 40.73
CA GLU A 582 -20.36 7.71 39.36
C GLU A 582 -18.99 7.80 38.65
N GLU A 583 -17.89 7.78 39.42
CA GLU A 583 -16.51 7.82 38.92
C GLU A 583 -16.24 9.05 38.05
N GLU A 584 -16.82 10.21 38.40
CA GLU A 584 -16.79 11.42 37.57
C GLU A 584 -15.42 12.11 37.61
N LYS A 585 -14.76 12.15 38.78
CA LYS A 585 -13.54 12.93 38.97
C LYS A 585 -12.40 12.09 39.52
N SER A 586 -11.40 11.82 38.68
CA SER A 586 -10.23 11.10 39.15
C SER A 586 -9.36 11.94 40.09
N ILE A 587 -8.97 11.34 41.22
CA ILE A 587 -8.03 11.90 42.20
C ILE A 587 -6.58 11.47 41.93
N ALA A 588 -6.34 10.67 40.89
CA ALA A 588 -4.99 10.36 40.43
C ALA A 588 -4.40 11.57 39.72
N LEU A 589 -3.16 11.89 40.10
CA LEU A 589 -2.34 12.85 39.37
C LEU A 589 -1.66 12.12 38.22
N THR A 590 -1.68 12.68 37.00
CA THR A 590 -1.00 12.04 35.86
C THR A 590 0.51 12.12 36.03
N LYS A 591 1.26 11.14 35.50
CA LYS A 591 2.74 11.20 35.51
C LYS A 591 3.27 12.51 34.92
N ASN A 592 2.63 13.01 33.86
CA ASN A 592 2.99 14.28 33.24
C ASN A 592 2.74 15.49 34.15
N ASP A 593 1.59 15.56 34.82
CA ASP A 593 1.30 16.65 35.76
C ASP A 593 2.25 16.62 36.97
N TYR A 594 2.57 15.42 37.47
CA TYR A 594 3.56 15.26 38.54
C TYR A 594 4.96 15.69 38.10
N ALA A 595 5.41 15.28 36.92
CA ALA A 595 6.70 15.70 36.35
C ALA A 595 6.76 17.23 36.15
N GLU A 596 5.67 17.87 35.71
CA GLU A 596 5.57 19.33 35.60
C GLU A 596 5.67 20.04 36.96
N LEU A 597 4.98 19.51 37.98
CA LEU A 597 5.09 20.04 39.35
C LEU A 597 6.53 19.93 39.86
N VAL A 598 7.17 18.77 39.67
CA VAL A 598 8.57 18.59 40.05
C VAL A 598 9.48 19.56 39.32
N PHE A 599 9.27 19.74 38.01
CA PHE A 599 10.13 20.58 37.19
C PHE A 599 10.00 22.08 37.51
N LYS A 600 8.77 22.58 37.68
CA LYS A 600 8.47 24.02 37.77
C LYS A 600 8.18 24.54 39.18
N ASN A 601 7.65 23.72 40.08
CA ASN A 601 7.15 24.18 41.37
C ASN A 601 8.16 23.96 42.50
N LYS A 602 8.89 25.03 42.87
CA LYS A 602 9.89 25.01 43.95
C LYS A 602 9.32 24.70 45.33
N GLU A 603 8.08 25.08 45.60
CA GLU A 603 7.41 24.81 46.87
C GLU A 603 6.99 23.33 46.98
N PHE A 604 6.54 22.74 45.87
CA PHE A 604 6.16 21.33 45.83
C PHE A 604 7.34 20.41 46.14
N ILE A 605 8.56 20.78 45.72
CA ILE A 605 9.77 19.97 45.86
C ILE A 605 10.69 20.41 47.02
N SER A 606 10.26 21.31 47.91
CA SER A 606 11.14 21.92 48.92
C SER A 606 11.79 20.92 49.88
N ASP A 607 11.14 19.79 50.10
CA ASP A 607 11.53 18.68 50.98
C ASP A 607 12.04 17.46 50.19
N PHE A 608 12.08 17.52 48.86
CA PHE A 608 12.41 16.36 48.03
C PHE A 608 13.88 16.00 48.10
N ASP A 609 14.15 14.70 48.23
CA ASP A 609 15.47 14.12 48.16
C ASP A 609 15.75 13.63 46.72
N PHE A 610 16.73 14.23 46.05
CA PHE A 610 17.15 13.88 44.69
C PHE A 610 18.41 13.02 44.65
N SER A 611 18.97 12.61 45.81
CA SER A 611 20.27 11.91 45.88
C SER A 611 20.34 10.62 45.05
N ASN A 612 19.23 9.89 44.93
CA ASN A 612 19.12 8.68 44.11
C ASN A 612 19.42 8.91 42.63
N PHE A 613 19.16 10.12 42.09
CA PHE A 613 19.42 10.46 40.69
C PHE A 613 20.93 10.53 40.37
N ASN A 614 21.82 10.65 41.36
CA ASN A 614 23.28 10.56 41.14
C ASN A 614 23.67 9.29 40.38
N SER A 615 22.98 8.17 40.65
CA SER A 615 23.24 6.90 39.98
C SER A 615 23.04 6.96 38.46
N ILE A 616 22.06 7.75 37.97
CA ILE A 616 21.83 7.98 36.53
C ILE A 616 22.99 8.80 35.96
N PHE A 617 23.38 9.87 36.65
CA PHE A 617 24.49 10.72 36.23
C PHE A 617 25.82 9.98 36.23
N ASP A 618 26.07 9.09 37.18
CA ASP A 618 27.26 8.25 37.20
C ASP A 618 27.31 7.31 36.00
N LYS A 619 26.17 6.77 35.56
CA LYS A 619 26.10 5.98 34.31
C LYS A 619 26.37 6.85 33.08
N ILE A 620 25.78 8.04 33.02
CA ILE A 620 26.03 8.97 31.92
C ILE A 620 27.52 9.36 31.87
N LYS A 621 28.15 9.67 33.01
CA LYS A 621 29.59 9.98 33.15
C LYS A 621 30.50 8.85 32.66
N LYS A 622 30.08 7.59 32.78
CA LYS A 622 30.86 6.45 32.26
C LYS A 622 30.78 6.31 30.73
N ILE A 623 29.75 6.88 30.12
CA ILE A 623 29.55 6.83 28.66
C ILE A 623 30.23 8.03 27.99
N ILE A 624 30.13 9.22 28.58
CA ILE A 624 30.76 10.47 28.14
C ILE A 624 32.28 10.39 28.34
#